data_AF-A0A662AF39-F1
#
_entry.id   AF-A0A662AF39-F1
#
_cell.length_a   1.000
_cell.length_b   1.000
_cell.length_c   1.000
_cell.angle_alpha   90.00
_cell.angle_beta   90.00
_cell.angle_gamma   90.00
#
_symmetry.space_group_name_H-M   'P 1'
#
loop_
_entity.id
_entity.type
_entity.pdbx_description
1 polymer ?
#
loop_
_entity_poly.entity_id
_entity_poly.type
_entity_poly.pdbx_seq_one_letter_code
_entity_poly.pdbx_strand_id
1 'polypeptide(L)'
;MNLPEKTGLYNPQNEHDSCGIGFVANIKGKKSHEIVKRGLDVLTNMAHRGAESSDNKTGDGAGITLQIPHKFLEAQNIDVPDAGLYGTGLLFLPKIESEAKWCKDALVKIIKEENAHFISFRDVPVNPSILGEIALSAEPYISQIFVAANIEQDELER
;
A
#
# COMPACT_ATOMS: atom_id res chain seq x y z
N MET A 1 26.18 -3.35 22.28
CA MET A 1 26.30 -2.09 21.51
C MET A 1 26.08 -0.95 22.49
N ASN A 2 27.00 0.00 22.60
CA ASN A 2 26.83 1.16 23.48
C ASN A 2 26.12 2.27 22.70
N LEU A 3 24.97 2.73 23.20
CA LEU A 3 24.27 3.89 22.66
C LEU A 3 25.14 5.15 22.83
N PRO A 4 25.00 6.16 21.94
CA PRO A 4 25.70 7.43 22.07
C PRO A 4 25.38 8.12 23.41
N GLU A 5 26.30 8.95 23.92
CA GLU A 5 26.02 9.77 25.10
C GLU A 5 24.98 10.86 24.81
N LYS A 6 24.23 11.25 25.85
CA LYS A 6 23.18 12.28 25.79
C LYS A 6 23.73 13.58 25.18
N THR A 7 23.24 13.95 24.00
CA THR A 7 23.73 15.13 23.26
C THR A 7 22.56 15.96 22.73
N GLY A 8 22.44 17.22 23.17
CA GLY A 8 21.31 18.08 22.80
C GLY A 8 19.97 17.54 23.33
N LEU A 9 18.97 17.40 22.46
CA LEU A 9 17.66 16.83 22.81
C LEU A 9 17.65 15.29 22.84
N TYR A 10 18.72 14.64 22.39
CA TYR A 10 18.84 13.18 22.41
C TYR A 10 19.07 12.68 23.83
N ASN A 11 18.23 11.77 24.33
CA ASN A 11 18.41 11.06 25.61
C ASN A 11 18.36 9.54 25.39
N PRO A 12 19.44 8.78 25.66
CA PRO A 12 19.49 7.33 25.47
C PRO A 12 18.43 6.56 26.25
N GLN A 13 17.92 7.12 27.35
CA GLN A 13 16.85 6.51 28.14
C GLN A 13 15.49 6.48 27.42
N ASN A 14 15.32 7.29 26.37
CA ASN A 14 14.13 7.31 25.53
C ASN A 14 14.30 6.45 24.27
N GLU A 15 15.45 5.78 24.12
CA GLU A 15 15.67 4.85 23.01
C GLU A 15 14.84 3.60 23.26
N HIS A 16 13.87 3.35 22.39
CA HIS A 16 13.04 2.16 22.42
C HIS A 16 13.15 1.46 21.07
N ASP A 17 13.29 0.14 21.08
CA ASP A 17 13.08 -0.67 19.90
C ASP A 17 11.63 -0.46 19.44
N SER A 18 11.47 0.10 18.25
CA SER A 18 10.17 0.34 17.64
C SER A 18 10.35 0.29 16.14
N CYS A 19 9.36 -0.28 15.44
CA CYS A 19 9.29 -0.14 13.99
C CYS A 19 9.28 1.35 13.63
N GLY A 20 10.04 1.72 12.60
CA GLY A 20 10.08 3.09 12.10
C GLY A 20 8.76 3.47 11.43
N ILE A 21 8.14 4.57 11.87
CA ILE A 21 6.99 5.19 11.21
C ILE A 21 7.37 6.63 10.87
N GLY A 22 6.96 7.08 9.68
CA GLY A 22 7.09 8.47 9.27
C GLY A 22 5.94 8.88 8.38
N PHE A 23 5.73 10.19 8.24
CA PHE A 23 4.75 10.76 7.34
C PHE A 23 5.35 11.96 6.62
N VAL A 24 4.87 12.21 5.40
CA VAL A 24 5.23 13.40 4.62
C VAL A 24 3.94 14.08 4.19
N ALA A 25 3.81 15.36 4.51
CA ALA A 25 2.67 16.16 4.13
C ALA A 25 3.11 17.47 3.46
N ASN A 26 2.32 17.93 2.50
CA ASN A 26 2.44 19.28 1.96
C ASN A 26 1.47 20.20 2.70
N ILE A 27 2.00 21.15 3.50
CA ILE A 27 1.19 22.05 4.33
C ILE A 27 0.19 22.90 3.53
N LYS A 28 0.44 23.11 2.23
CA LYS A 28 -0.46 23.85 1.33
C LYS A 28 -1.44 22.94 0.58
N GLY A 29 -1.50 21.65 0.92
CA GLY A 29 -2.38 20.66 0.27
C GLY A 29 -2.03 20.34 -1.18
N LYS A 30 -0.86 20.77 -1.68
CA LYS A 30 -0.49 20.56 -3.08
C LYS A 30 -0.05 19.11 -3.31
N LYS A 31 -0.82 18.36 -4.12
CA LYS A 31 -0.48 17.01 -4.57
C LYS A 31 0.76 17.05 -5.48
N SER A 32 1.76 16.22 -5.18
CA SER A 32 3.00 16.11 -5.96
C SER A 32 3.62 14.72 -5.80
N HIS A 33 4.22 14.19 -6.88
CA HIS A 33 5.01 12.96 -6.83
C HIS A 33 6.26 13.09 -5.93
N GLU A 34 6.71 14.31 -5.66
CA GLU A 34 7.79 14.58 -4.68
C GLU A 34 7.46 14.04 -3.28
N ILE A 35 6.19 14.08 -2.86
CA ILE A 35 5.75 13.57 -1.55
C ILE A 35 5.97 12.05 -1.49
N VAL A 36 5.68 11.34 -2.59
CA VAL A 36 5.91 9.90 -2.71
C VAL A 36 7.39 9.57 -2.60
N LYS A 37 8.25 10.31 -3.34
CA LYS A 37 9.71 10.16 -3.28
C LYS A 37 10.24 10.34 -1.86
N ARG A 38 9.83 11.41 -1.17
CA ARG A 38 10.22 11.66 0.22
C ARG A 38 9.73 10.56 1.17
N GLY A 39 8.53 10.01 0.95
CA GLY A 39 8.03 8.88 1.71
C GLY A 39 8.89 7.62 1.54
N LEU A 40 9.35 7.35 0.32
CA LEU A 40 10.30 6.27 0.04
C LEU A 40 11.67 6.54 0.68
N ASP A 41 12.18 7.77 0.62
CA ASP A 41 13.43 8.15 1.28
C ASP A 41 13.35 7.92 2.80
N VAL A 42 12.20 8.22 3.41
CA VAL A 42 11.93 7.94 4.83
C VAL A 42 12.01 6.44 5.10
N LEU A 43 11.37 5.59 4.29
CA LEU A 43 11.46 4.13 4.44
C LEU A 43 12.90 3.61 4.32
N THR A 44 13.64 4.07 3.30
CA THR A 44 15.04 3.67 3.09
C THR A 44 15.90 4.04 4.30
N ASN A 45 15.71 5.22 4.86
CA ASN A 45 16.44 5.65 6.05
C ASN A 45 16.05 4.90 7.33
N MET A 46 14.91 4.21 7.35
CA MET A 46 14.46 3.39 8.48
C MET A 46 14.86 1.92 8.36
N ALA A 47 15.61 1.52 7.31
CA ALA A 47 16.02 0.12 7.10
C ALA A 47 16.80 -0.46 8.29
N HIS A 48 17.61 0.34 8.98
CA HIS A 48 18.37 -0.07 10.17
C HIS A 48 17.48 -0.43 11.38
N ARG A 49 16.18 -0.12 11.31
CA ARG A 49 15.16 -0.48 12.33
C ARG A 49 14.26 -1.62 11.87
N GLY A 50 14.49 -2.16 10.68
CA GLY A 50 13.78 -3.32 10.16
C GLY A 50 14.38 -4.61 10.70
N ALA A 51 13.53 -5.59 11.00
CA ALA A 51 13.97 -6.95 11.21
C ALA A 51 14.06 -7.68 9.85
N GLU A 52 15.06 -8.56 9.78
CA GLU A 52 15.41 -9.35 8.61
C GLU A 52 15.31 -10.84 8.99
N SER A 53 14.77 -11.64 8.09
CA SER A 53 14.62 -13.08 8.24
C SER A 53 15.92 -13.82 7.95
N SER A 54 15.91 -15.14 8.20
CA SER A 54 17.11 -15.99 8.09
C SER A 54 17.73 -16.09 6.69
N ASP A 55 17.03 -15.67 5.64
CA ASP A 55 17.54 -15.66 4.27
C ASP A 55 18.35 -14.40 3.93
N ASN A 56 18.56 -13.50 4.90
CA ASN A 56 19.26 -12.21 4.74
C ASN A 56 18.77 -11.42 3.51
N LYS A 57 17.46 -11.49 3.22
CA LYS A 57 16.83 -10.72 2.14
C LYS A 57 15.37 -10.40 2.42
N THR A 58 14.64 -11.30 3.07
CA THR A 58 13.26 -11.08 3.48
C THR A 58 13.22 -10.18 4.71
N GLY A 59 12.51 -9.05 4.63
CA GLY A 59 12.18 -8.23 5.79
C GLY A 59 10.77 -8.51 6.31
N ASP A 60 10.49 -8.14 7.55
CA ASP A 60 9.19 -8.37 8.19
C ASP A 60 8.03 -7.60 7.53
N GLY A 61 8.33 -6.44 6.92
CA GLY A 61 7.35 -5.66 6.17
C GLY A 61 7.73 -4.19 6.03
N ALA A 62 7.38 -3.61 4.88
CA ALA A 62 7.47 -2.19 4.61
C ALA A 62 6.32 -1.76 3.69
N GLY A 63 5.87 -0.52 3.80
CA GLY A 63 4.78 -0.01 2.98
C GLY A 63 4.60 1.49 3.09
N ILE A 64 3.91 2.06 2.11
CA ILE A 64 3.45 3.45 2.12
C ILE A 64 1.94 3.47 1.88
N THR A 65 1.26 4.37 2.60
CA THR A 65 -0.15 4.68 2.34
C THR A 65 -0.23 6.05 1.71
N LEU A 66 -0.96 6.15 0.60
CA LEU A 66 -1.11 7.37 -0.19
C LEU A 66 -2.59 7.64 -0.44
N GLN A 67 -2.93 8.88 -0.77
CA GLN A 67 -4.23 9.20 -1.35
C GLN A 67 -4.39 8.49 -2.70
N ILE A 68 -5.63 8.23 -3.13
CA ILE A 68 -5.91 7.67 -4.47
C ILE A 68 -5.26 8.58 -5.53
N PRO A 69 -4.30 8.07 -6.32
CA PRO A 69 -3.55 8.87 -7.26
C PRO A 69 -4.31 8.98 -8.60
N HIS A 70 -5.46 9.66 -8.60
CA HIS A 70 -6.39 9.74 -9.74
C HIS A 70 -5.71 10.02 -11.09
N LYS A 71 -4.88 11.09 -11.18
CA LYS A 71 -4.15 11.43 -12.40
C LYS A 71 -3.21 10.32 -12.91
N PHE A 72 -2.66 9.51 -11.99
CA PHE A 72 -1.85 8.37 -12.37
C PHE A 72 -2.73 7.25 -12.94
N LEU A 73 -3.88 6.98 -12.33
CA LEU A 73 -4.83 5.96 -12.80
C LEU A 73 -5.40 6.31 -14.19
N GLU A 74 -5.76 7.57 -14.44
CA GLU A 74 -6.15 8.06 -15.77
C GLU A 74 -5.02 7.84 -16.78
N ALA A 75 -3.77 8.19 -16.42
CA ALA A 75 -2.61 7.99 -17.29
C ALA A 75 -2.27 6.51 -17.53
N GLN A 76 -2.83 5.58 -16.74
CA GLN A 76 -2.75 4.14 -16.96
C GLN A 76 -3.93 3.60 -17.78
N ASN A 77 -4.80 4.47 -18.31
CA ASN A 77 -6.02 4.13 -19.05
C ASN A 77 -7.00 3.27 -18.23
N ILE A 78 -7.07 3.51 -16.91
CA ILE A 78 -8.10 2.88 -16.08
C ILE A 78 -9.36 3.73 -16.20
N ASP A 79 -10.44 3.13 -16.68
CA ASP A 79 -11.75 3.77 -16.88
C ASP A 79 -12.47 3.95 -15.53
N VAL A 80 -12.13 5.01 -14.81
CA VAL A 80 -12.74 5.36 -13.52
C VAL A 80 -13.50 6.68 -13.61
N PRO A 81 -14.58 6.86 -12.82
CA PRO A 81 -15.20 8.16 -12.62
C PRO A 81 -14.25 9.25 -12.09
N ASP A 82 -14.74 10.48 -12.03
CA ASP A 82 -14.04 11.59 -11.41
C ASP A 82 -13.60 11.28 -9.97
N ALA A 83 -12.49 11.88 -9.54
CA ALA A 83 -11.96 11.73 -8.20
C ALA A 83 -13.03 11.99 -7.12
N GLY A 84 -13.20 11.04 -6.19
CA GLY A 84 -14.20 11.09 -5.12
C GLY A 84 -15.46 10.28 -5.42
N LEU A 85 -15.71 9.89 -6.68
CA LEU A 85 -16.87 9.09 -7.10
C LEU A 85 -16.55 7.60 -7.27
N TYR A 86 -15.34 7.17 -6.89
CA TYR A 86 -14.91 5.78 -6.96
C TYR A 86 -13.96 5.41 -5.82
N GLY A 87 -14.02 4.15 -5.42
CA GLY A 87 -13.10 3.51 -4.49
C GLY A 87 -12.13 2.58 -5.22
N THR A 88 -10.97 2.34 -4.61
CA THR A 88 -10.03 1.32 -5.06
C THR A 88 -9.44 0.57 -3.88
N GLY A 89 -9.14 -0.71 -4.08
CA GLY A 89 -8.54 -1.58 -3.07
C GLY A 89 -7.44 -2.45 -3.64
N LEU A 90 -6.45 -2.77 -2.80
CA LEU A 90 -5.46 -3.80 -3.09
C LEU A 90 -5.96 -5.14 -2.53
N LEU A 91 -5.96 -6.17 -3.38
CA LEU A 91 -6.37 -7.52 -3.05
C LEU A 91 -5.14 -8.42 -3.07
N PHE A 92 -4.95 -9.18 -2.00
CA PHE A 92 -3.99 -10.26 -1.93
C PHE A 92 -4.73 -11.58 -2.11
N LEU A 93 -4.54 -12.20 -3.27
CA LEU A 93 -5.28 -13.36 -3.73
C LEU A 93 -4.39 -14.61 -3.77
N PRO A 94 -4.99 -15.82 -3.73
CA PRO A 94 -4.26 -17.04 -4.02
C PRO A 94 -3.58 -16.98 -5.40
N LYS A 95 -2.41 -17.62 -5.55
CA LYS A 95 -1.72 -17.71 -6.85
C LYS A 95 -2.44 -18.63 -7.84
N ILE A 96 -3.29 -19.54 -7.36
CA ILE A 96 -4.07 -20.46 -8.19
C ILE A 96 -5.21 -19.66 -8.85
N GLU A 97 -5.20 -19.62 -10.19
CA GLU A 97 -6.11 -18.77 -10.97
C GLU A 97 -7.59 -19.04 -10.67
N SER A 98 -7.99 -20.30 -10.53
CA SER A 98 -9.38 -20.68 -10.21
C SER A 98 -9.81 -20.20 -8.83
N GLU A 99 -8.92 -20.26 -7.83
CA GLU A 99 -9.18 -19.77 -6.47
C GLU A 99 -9.23 -18.24 -6.43
N ALA A 100 -8.29 -17.58 -7.10
CA ALA A 100 -8.28 -16.12 -7.25
C ALA A 100 -9.57 -15.64 -7.94
N LYS A 101 -10.02 -16.34 -8.99
CA LYS A 101 -11.28 -16.05 -9.67
C LYS A 101 -12.47 -16.22 -8.74
N TRP A 102 -12.51 -17.29 -7.96
CA TRP A 102 -13.59 -17.51 -6.99
C TRP A 102 -13.66 -16.37 -5.96
N CYS A 103 -12.52 -15.92 -5.43
CA CYS A 103 -12.45 -14.76 -4.53
C CYS A 103 -12.93 -13.47 -5.21
N LYS A 104 -12.48 -13.21 -6.45
CA LYS A 104 -12.91 -12.04 -7.24
C LYS A 104 -14.42 -12.06 -7.52
N ASP A 105 -14.97 -13.21 -7.89
CA ASP A 105 -16.41 -13.39 -8.15
C ASP A 105 -17.24 -13.14 -6.86
N ALA A 106 -16.77 -13.66 -5.71
CA ALA A 106 -17.41 -13.42 -4.42
C ALA A 106 -17.43 -11.93 -4.05
N LEU A 107 -16.30 -11.24 -4.26
CA LEU A 107 -16.21 -9.79 -4.01
C LEU A 107 -17.14 -9.00 -4.93
N VAL A 108 -17.18 -9.32 -6.22
CA VAL A 108 -18.10 -8.67 -7.18
C VAL A 108 -19.57 -8.91 -6.83
N LYS A 109 -19.90 -10.07 -6.26
CA LYS A 109 -21.25 -10.35 -5.76
C LYS A 109 -21.60 -9.42 -4.58
N ILE A 110 -20.72 -9.30 -3.59
CA ILE A 110 -20.93 -8.43 -2.43
C ILE A 110 -21.08 -6.97 -2.85
N ILE A 111 -20.22 -6.48 -3.76
CA ILE A 111 -20.30 -5.11 -4.29
C ILE A 111 -21.70 -4.81 -4.85
N LYS A 112 -22.31 -5.77 -5.55
CA LYS A 112 -23.68 -5.61 -6.06
C LYS A 112 -24.73 -5.64 -4.96
N GLU A 113 -24.54 -6.46 -3.93
CA GLU A 113 -25.44 -6.53 -2.77
C GLU A 113 -25.45 -5.22 -1.98
N GLU A 114 -24.30 -4.52 -1.93
CA GLU A 114 -24.15 -3.18 -1.32
C GLU A 114 -24.58 -2.02 -2.24
N ASN A 115 -25.26 -2.31 -3.36
CA ASN A 115 -25.69 -1.32 -4.36
C ASN A 115 -24.55 -0.48 -4.98
N ALA A 116 -23.33 -1.00 -4.96
CA ALA A 116 -22.20 -0.45 -5.67
C ALA A 116 -21.97 -1.17 -7.02
N HIS A 117 -21.14 -0.58 -7.85
CA HIS A 117 -20.82 -1.03 -9.19
C HIS A 117 -19.35 -1.41 -9.27
N PHE A 118 -19.09 -2.65 -9.68
CA PHE A 118 -17.76 -3.09 -10.07
C PHE A 118 -17.36 -2.42 -11.40
N ILE A 119 -16.15 -1.87 -11.45
CA ILE A 119 -15.58 -1.26 -12.65
C ILE A 119 -14.64 -2.26 -13.33
N SER A 120 -13.52 -2.58 -12.68
CA SER A 120 -12.49 -3.43 -13.25
C SER A 120 -11.56 -4.00 -12.19
N PHE A 121 -10.82 -5.04 -12.57
CA PHE A 121 -9.61 -5.47 -11.91
C PHE A 121 -8.40 -5.03 -12.74
N ARG A 122 -7.31 -4.69 -12.07
CA ARG A 122 -6.02 -4.37 -12.66
C ARG A 122 -4.94 -5.21 -11.99
N ASP A 123 -4.10 -5.85 -12.78
CA ASP A 123 -2.90 -6.51 -12.27
C ASP A 123 -1.91 -5.47 -11.78
N VAL A 124 -1.43 -5.64 -10.54
CA VAL A 124 -0.44 -4.72 -9.98
C VAL A 124 0.94 -5.15 -10.50
N PRO A 125 1.69 -4.27 -11.21
CA PRO A 125 3.02 -4.61 -11.68
C PRO A 125 3.96 -4.79 -10.47
N VAL A 126 4.57 -5.97 -10.39
CA VAL A 126 5.52 -6.35 -9.32
C VAL A 126 6.80 -6.90 -9.93
N ASN A 127 7.89 -6.86 -9.15
CA ASN A 127 9.14 -7.53 -9.51
C ASN A 127 9.53 -8.55 -8.43
N PRO A 128 9.14 -9.84 -8.57
CA PRO A 128 9.43 -10.87 -7.57
C PRO A 128 10.93 -11.17 -7.42
N SER A 129 11.79 -10.78 -8.38
CA SER A 129 13.22 -11.08 -8.34
C SER A 129 13.95 -10.43 -7.15
N ILE A 130 13.36 -9.40 -6.56
CA ILE A 130 13.92 -8.68 -5.41
C ILE A 130 13.55 -9.33 -4.07
N LEU A 131 12.64 -10.32 -4.05
CA LEU A 131 12.22 -10.98 -2.82
C LEU A 131 13.24 -12.02 -2.36
N GLY A 132 13.34 -12.22 -1.04
CA GLY A 132 13.98 -13.40 -0.45
C GLY A 132 13.13 -14.66 -0.65
N GLU A 133 13.72 -15.84 -0.50
CA GLU A 133 13.03 -17.12 -0.72
C GLU A 133 11.81 -17.27 0.21
N ILE A 134 11.93 -16.78 1.45
CA ILE A 134 10.86 -16.83 2.45
C ILE A 134 9.67 -15.98 1.98
N ALA A 135 9.89 -14.69 1.68
CA ALA A 135 8.84 -13.82 1.17
C ALA A 135 8.24 -14.32 -0.16
N LEU A 136 9.08 -14.82 -1.08
CA LEU A 136 8.64 -15.32 -2.38
C LEU A 136 7.70 -16.53 -2.26
N SER A 137 7.97 -17.42 -1.30
CA SER A 137 7.12 -18.59 -1.02
C SER A 137 5.72 -18.23 -0.52
N ALA A 138 5.60 -17.08 0.15
CA ALA A 138 4.34 -16.58 0.72
C ALA A 138 3.71 -15.44 -0.10
N GLU A 139 4.35 -15.02 -1.20
CA GLU A 139 3.89 -13.92 -2.05
C GLU A 139 2.46 -14.18 -2.55
N PRO A 140 1.51 -13.25 -2.43
CA PRO A 140 0.19 -13.39 -3.03
C PRO A 140 0.19 -12.94 -4.50
N TYR A 141 -0.83 -13.33 -5.26
CA TYR A 141 -1.16 -12.62 -6.48
C TYR A 141 -1.86 -11.30 -6.12
N ILE A 142 -1.27 -10.17 -6.53
CA ILE A 142 -1.75 -8.84 -6.16
C ILE A 142 -2.58 -8.24 -7.30
N SER A 143 -3.85 -7.95 -7.01
CA SER A 143 -4.77 -7.31 -7.93
C SER A 143 -5.33 -6.04 -7.30
N GLN A 144 -5.51 -4.99 -8.08
CA GLN A 144 -6.22 -3.79 -7.68
C GLN A 144 -7.67 -3.88 -8.19
N ILE A 145 -8.65 -3.55 -7.35
CA ILE A 145 -10.07 -3.44 -7.72
C ILE A 145 -10.49 -1.98 -7.78
N PHE A 146 -11.44 -1.67 -8.66
CA PHE A 146 -12.11 -0.38 -8.75
C PHE A 146 -13.63 -0.56 -8.63
N VAL A 147 -14.25 0.27 -7.79
CA VAL A 147 -15.69 0.27 -7.53
C VAL A 147 -16.21 1.69 -7.53
N ALA A 148 -17.47 1.89 -7.90
CA ALA A 148 -18.14 3.18 -7.81
C ALA A 148 -19.57 3.00 -7.31
N ALA A 149 -20.11 4.02 -6.67
CA ALA A 149 -21.53 4.12 -6.37
C ALA A 149 -21.95 5.58 -6.56
N ASN A 150 -23.22 5.82 -6.89
CA ASN A 150 -23.74 7.16 -7.10
C ASN A 150 -24.15 7.81 -5.75
N ILE A 151 -23.19 7.88 -4.83
CA ILE A 151 -23.33 8.41 -3.46
C ILE A 151 -22.12 9.30 -3.15
N GLU A 152 -22.24 10.11 -2.09
CA GLU A 152 -21.16 10.99 -1.65
C GLU A 152 -19.95 10.20 -1.13
N GLN A 153 -18.75 10.78 -1.23
CA GLN A 153 -17.50 10.09 -0.93
C GLN A 153 -17.46 9.47 0.48
N ASP A 154 -17.88 10.24 1.51
CA ASP A 154 -17.88 9.76 2.90
C ASP A 154 -18.85 8.59 3.11
N GLU A 155 -19.88 8.47 2.27
CA GLU A 155 -20.82 7.34 2.28
C GLU A 155 -20.25 6.15 1.51
N LEU A 156 -19.54 6.40 0.40
CA LEU A 156 -18.81 5.38 -0.36
C LEU A 156 -17.67 4.74 0.45
N GLU A 157 -17.07 5.47 1.39
CA GLU A 157 -16.04 4.96 2.30
C GLU A 157 -16.58 4.10 3.45
N ARG A 158 -17.90 4.12 3.71
CA ARG A 158 -18.55 3.36 4.80
C ARG A 158 -19.01 1.99 4.33
#